data_AF-A0AAN4YLI7-F1
#
_entry.id   AF-A0AAN4YLI7-F1
#
_cell.length_a   1.000
_cell.length_b   1.000
_cell.length_c   1.000
_cell.angle_alpha   90.00
_cell.angle_beta   90.00
_cell.angle_gamma   90.00
#
_symmetry.space_group_name_H-M   'P 1'
#
loop_
_entity.id
_entity.type
_entity.pdbx_description
1 polymer ?
#
loop_
_entity_poly.entity_id
_entity_poly.type
_entity_poly.pdbx_seq_one_letter_code
_entity_poly.pdbx_strand_id
1 'polypeptide(L)'
;MLYDFHHNENNKKPQSVNATYIITGVQKAPAPATNGHTNGEDNRDDVFPSSPYLSSSMPNQDSAPDTVATASVLLVREEDLEGRAPLVSHAGLE
;
A
#
# COMPACT_ATOMS: atom_id res chain seq x y z
N MET A 1 -25.49 -13.58 -18.77
CA MET A 1 -25.27 -12.48 -17.79
C MET A 1 -24.34 -11.45 -18.45
N LEU A 2 -24.14 -10.24 -17.91
CA LEU A 2 -23.44 -9.13 -18.63
C LEU A 2 -22.05 -9.51 -19.18
N TYR A 3 -21.30 -10.33 -18.41
CA TYR A 3 -20.01 -10.87 -18.85
C TYR A 3 -20.14 -11.71 -20.13
N ASP A 4 -21.04 -12.71 -20.13
CA ASP A 4 -21.26 -13.57 -21.30
C ASP A 4 -21.66 -12.73 -22.51
N PHE A 5 -22.54 -11.74 -22.34
CA PHE A 5 -22.94 -10.86 -23.42
C PHE A 5 -21.76 -10.08 -24.02
N HIS A 6 -20.97 -9.40 -23.18
CA HIS A 6 -19.78 -8.66 -23.62
C HIS A 6 -18.79 -9.59 -24.33
N HIS A 7 -18.52 -10.76 -23.74
CA HIS A 7 -17.59 -11.74 -24.30
C HIS A 7 -18.10 -12.31 -25.63
N ASN A 8 -19.35 -12.75 -25.70
CA ASN A 8 -19.94 -13.34 -26.90
C ASN A 8 -20.07 -12.34 -28.05
N GLU A 9 -20.47 -11.09 -27.79
CA GLU A 9 -20.57 -10.07 -28.84
C GLU A 9 -19.19 -9.63 -29.34
N ASN A 10 -18.22 -9.45 -28.44
CA ASN A 10 -16.86 -9.09 -28.85
C ASN A 10 -16.12 -10.21 -29.58
N ASN A 11 -16.47 -11.48 -29.34
CA ASN A 11 -15.96 -12.61 -30.14
C ASN A 11 -16.52 -12.61 -31.58
N LYS A 12 -17.74 -12.10 -31.81
CA LYS A 12 -18.33 -11.98 -33.16
C LYS A 12 -17.76 -10.79 -33.90
N LYS A 13 -17.69 -9.65 -33.22
CA LYS A 13 -17.15 -8.40 -33.75
C LYS A 13 -16.28 -7.76 -32.67
N PRO A 14 -14.95 -7.73 -32.84
CA PRO A 14 -14.05 -7.12 -31.89
C PRO A 14 -14.46 -5.68 -31.55
N GLN A 15 -14.37 -5.32 -30.26
CA GLN A 15 -14.67 -3.98 -29.75
C GLN A 15 -16.08 -3.47 -30.12
N SER A 16 -17.08 -4.36 -30.16
CA SER A 16 -18.47 -3.99 -30.46
C SER A 16 -19.25 -3.56 -29.23
N VAL A 17 -18.85 -4.04 -28.05
CA VAL A 17 -19.43 -3.73 -26.75
C VAL A 17 -18.30 -3.36 -25.80
N ASN A 18 -18.49 -2.28 -25.04
CA ASN A 18 -17.54 -1.84 -24.03
C ASN A 18 -18.03 -2.21 -22.63
N ALA A 19 -17.10 -2.47 -21.70
CA ALA A 19 -17.40 -2.75 -20.30
C ALA A 19 -16.58 -1.88 -19.32
N THR A 20 -17.17 -1.68 -18.14
CA THR A 20 -16.46 -1.19 -16.94
C THR A 20 -16.51 -2.29 -15.89
N TYR A 21 -15.36 -2.67 -15.38
CA TYR A 21 -15.18 -3.73 -14.39
C TYR A 21 -15.11 -3.17 -12.97
N ILE A 22 -15.52 -3.99 -12.01
CA ILE A 22 -15.31 -3.72 -10.58
C ILE A 22 -14.20 -4.66 -10.11
N ILE A 23 -13.13 -4.09 -9.55
CA ILE A 23 -12.08 -4.84 -8.87
C ILE A 23 -12.20 -4.56 -7.38
N THR A 24 -12.25 -5.62 -6.58
CA THR A 24 -12.29 -5.53 -5.11
C THR A 24 -11.08 -6.20 -4.49
N GLY A 25 -10.66 -5.72 -3.32
CA GLY A 25 -9.55 -6.30 -2.57
C GLY A 25 -9.41 -5.70 -1.19
N VAL A 26 -8.54 -6.29 -0.36
CA VAL A 26 -8.19 -5.76 0.96
C VAL A 26 -6.74 -5.30 0.92
N GLN A 27 -6.49 -4.06 1.32
CA GLN A 27 -5.14 -3.50 1.36
C GLN A 27 -4.37 -4.02 2.58
N LYS A 28 -3.12 -4.41 2.36
CA LYS A 28 -2.20 -4.73 3.45
C LYS A 28 -1.88 -3.45 4.22
N ALA A 29 -1.75 -3.61 5.54
CA ALA A 29 -1.14 -2.65 6.43
C ALA A 29 0.09 -1.96 5.81
N PRO A 30 0.17 -0.62 5.82
CA PRO A 30 1.44 0.04 5.58
C PRO A 30 2.47 -0.49 6.57
N ALA A 31 3.66 -0.88 6.10
CA ALA A 31 4.75 -1.22 7.02
C ALA A 31 5.11 0.04 7.82
N PRO A 32 5.37 -0.08 9.13
CA PRO A 32 5.79 1.08 9.93
C PRO A 32 7.07 1.67 9.34
N ALA A 33 7.08 2.99 9.15
CA ALA A 33 8.26 3.69 8.66
C ALA A 33 9.39 3.56 9.70
N THR A 34 10.43 2.78 9.39
CA THR A 34 11.66 2.78 10.19
C THR A 34 12.43 4.05 9.88
N ASN A 35 12.30 5.07 10.72
CA ASN A 35 13.18 6.23 10.72
C ASN A 35 14.60 5.79 11.14
N GLY A 36 15.37 5.25 10.20
CA GLY A 36 16.78 4.94 10.42
C GLY A 36 17.63 6.21 10.27
N HIS A 37 17.93 6.88 11.37
CA HIS A 37 19.03 7.86 11.39
C HIS A 37 20.36 7.10 11.35
N THR A 38 21.05 7.14 10.21
CA THR A 38 22.46 6.74 10.12
C THR A 38 23.31 7.83 10.76
N ASN A 39 23.85 7.56 11.95
CA ASN A 39 24.96 8.34 12.52
C ASN A 39 26.16 8.25 11.55
N GLY A 40 26.42 9.33 10.82
CA GLY A 40 27.69 9.55 10.14
C GLY A 40 28.54 10.50 10.98
N GLU A 41 29.50 9.95 11.71
CA GLU A 41 30.63 10.69 12.27
C GLU A 41 31.38 11.42 11.15
N ASP A 42 31.45 12.76 11.19
CA ASP A 42 32.67 13.52 10.83
C ASP A 42 32.55 15.02 11.15
N ASN A 43 32.81 15.41 12.41
CA ASN A 43 33.73 16.52 12.68
C ASN A 43 33.99 16.66 14.18
N ARG A 44 35.28 16.71 14.51
CA ARG A 44 35.82 16.93 15.84
C ARG A 44 35.98 18.45 16.03
N ASP A 45 35.23 19.02 16.96
CA ASP A 45 35.74 19.91 18.03
C ASP A 45 34.57 20.65 18.71
N ASP A 46 34.76 20.92 20.01
CA ASP A 46 33.89 21.66 20.94
C ASP A 46 32.65 20.96 21.51
N VAL A 47 32.90 19.90 22.28
CA VAL A 47 31.95 19.40 23.30
C VAL A 47 32.01 20.31 24.53
N PHE A 48 30.98 21.14 24.74
CA PHE A 48 30.68 21.72 26.05
C PHE A 48 29.69 20.82 26.80
N PRO A 49 30.06 20.12 27.90
CA PRO A 49 29.13 19.31 28.66
C PRO A 49 28.55 20.14 29.82
N SER A 50 27.64 21.07 29.53
CA SER A 50 26.98 21.85 30.57
C SER A 50 25.46 21.84 30.41
N SER A 51 24.86 20.67 30.59
CA SER A 51 23.55 20.46 31.22
C SER A 51 23.35 18.95 31.39
N PRO A 52 22.80 18.47 32.53
CA PRO A 52 22.35 17.09 32.60
C PRO A 52 21.28 16.91 31.51
N TYR A 53 21.49 15.99 30.58
CA TYR A 53 20.41 15.54 29.70
C TYR A 53 19.34 14.98 30.62
N LEU A 54 18.31 15.78 30.89
CA LEU A 54 17.07 15.29 31.45
C LEU A 54 16.66 14.15 30.53
N SER A 55 16.85 12.92 31.00
CA SER A 55 16.25 11.75 30.40
C SER A 55 14.76 11.88 30.68
N SER A 56 14.12 12.80 29.97
CA SER A 56 12.68 12.78 29.78
C SER A 56 12.44 11.51 29.00
N SER A 57 12.19 10.43 29.73
CA SER A 57 11.56 9.23 29.21
C SER A 57 10.26 9.69 28.56
N MET A 58 10.33 10.04 27.27
CA MET A 58 9.14 10.08 26.45
C MET A 58 8.54 8.69 26.61
N PRO A 59 7.26 8.58 27.03
CA PRO A 59 6.58 7.30 27.02
C PRO A 59 6.82 6.71 25.64
N ASN A 60 7.32 5.47 25.57
CA ASN A 60 7.39 4.75 24.33
C ASN A 60 5.97 4.81 23.76
N GLN A 61 5.74 5.60 22.72
CA GLN A 61 4.48 5.53 21.99
C GLN A 61 4.54 4.24 21.16
N ASP A 62 4.55 3.10 21.86
CA ASP A 62 4.21 1.78 21.32
C ASP A 62 2.71 1.70 21.10
N SER A 63 2.11 2.78 20.60
CA SER A 63 0.86 2.69 19.88
C SER A 63 1.24 2.18 18.51
N ALA A 64 1.52 0.87 18.40
CA ALA A 64 1.46 0.20 17.11
C ALA A 64 0.12 0.64 16.49
N PRO A 65 0.12 1.31 15.32
CA PRO A 65 -1.12 1.80 14.76
C PRO A 65 -2.06 0.61 14.61
N ASP A 66 -3.24 0.68 15.23
CA ASP A 66 -4.28 -0.32 15.06
C ASP A 66 -4.50 -0.49 13.56
N THR A 67 -4.03 -1.63 13.07
CA THR A 67 -3.95 -1.86 11.65
C THR A 67 -5.30 -2.36 11.20
N VAL A 68 -6.19 -1.42 10.84
CA VAL A 68 -7.52 -1.76 10.33
C VAL A 68 -7.40 -2.22 8.89
N ALA A 69 -7.85 -3.45 8.63
CA ALA A 69 -7.95 -3.98 7.28
C ALA A 69 -8.88 -3.10 6.43
N THR A 70 -8.33 -2.47 5.38
CA THR A 70 -9.09 -1.56 4.53
C THR A 70 -9.52 -2.29 3.26
N ALA A 71 -10.82 -2.48 3.08
CA ALA A 71 -11.39 -2.95 1.82
C ALA A 71 -11.37 -1.84 0.77
N SER A 72 -11.14 -2.20 -0.48
CA SER A 72 -11.10 -1.26 -1.61
C SER A 72 -11.92 -1.79 -2.77
N VAL A 73 -12.63 -0.88 -3.42
CA VAL A 73 -13.50 -1.15 -4.57
C VAL A 73 -13.13 -0.15 -5.65
N LEU A 74 -12.71 -0.64 -6.81
CA LEU A 74 -12.20 0.14 -7.93
C LEU A 74 -13.09 -0.08 -9.15
N LEU A 75 -13.52 1.01 -9.79
CA LEU A 75 -14.16 0.98 -11.11
C LEU A 75 -13.08 1.17 -12.17
N VAL A 76 -12.95 0.20 -13.08
CA VAL A 76 -11.86 0.12 -14.04
C VAL A 76 -12.43 -0.03 -15.44
N ARG A 77 -11.96 0.79 -16.39
CA ARG A 77 -12.35 0.66 -17.79
C ARG A 77 -11.68 -0.57 -18.41
N GLU A 78 -12.28 -1.17 -19.42
CA GLU A 78 -11.75 -2.39 -20.04
C GLU A 78 -10.32 -2.24 -20.59
N GLU A 79 -9.95 -1.07 -21.13
CA GLU A 79 -8.60 -0.81 -21.65
C GLU A 79 -7.52 -0.68 -20.56
N ASP A 80 -7.93 -0.45 -19.31
CA ASP A 80 -7.03 -0.28 -18.17
C ASP A 80 -6.90 -1.58 -17.35
N LEU A 81 -7.56 -2.66 -17.78
CA LEU A 81 -7.63 -3.91 -17.02
C LEU A 81 -6.30 -4.68 -17.09
N GLU A 82 -5.68 -4.78 -18.28
CA GLU A 82 -4.35 -5.34 -18.44
C GLU A 82 -3.28 -4.39 -17.89
N GLY A 83 -2.82 -4.63 -16.66
CA GLY A 83 -1.74 -3.87 -16.01
C GLY A 83 -2.12 -3.24 -14.67
N ARG A 84 -3.40 -3.33 -14.26
CA ARG A 84 -3.89 -2.85 -12.95
C ARG A 84 -4.40 -3.95 -12.03
N ALA A 85 -4.01 -5.21 -12.24
CA ALA A 85 -4.22 -6.23 -11.22
C ALA A 85 -3.66 -5.65 -9.90
N PRO A 86 -4.52 -5.32 -8.91
CA PRO A 86 -4.00 -4.79 -7.66
C PRO A 86 -3.02 -5.83 -7.13
N LEU A 87 -1.93 -5.37 -6.53
CA LEU A 87 -1.00 -6.22 -5.80
C LEU A 87 -1.75 -6.81 -4.60
N VAL A 88 -2.66 -7.74 -4.85
CA VAL A 88 -3.26 -8.60 -3.85
C VAL A 88 -2.16 -9.60 -3.56
N SER A 89 -1.39 -9.33 -2.51
CA SER A 89 -0.36 -10.26 -2.06
C SER A 89 -1.02 -11.61 -1.84
N HIS A 90 -0.67 -12.60 -2.66
CA HIS A 90 -0.95 -14.00 -2.39
C HIS A 90 -0.36 -14.30 -1.02
N ALA A 91 -1.19 -14.31 0.03
CA ALA A 91 -0.78 -14.81 1.33
C ALA A 91 -0.59 -16.31 1.17
N GLY A 92 0.65 -16.76 1.33
CA GLY A 92 1.05 -18.15 1.29
C GLY A 92 0.26 -18.98 2.30
N LEU A 93 -0.23 -20.13 1.83
CA LEU A 93 -0.53 -21.27 2.67
C LEU A 93 0.75 -22.11 2.71
N GLU A 94 1.54 -21.94 3.76
CA GLU A 94 2.47 -22.96 4.27
C GLU A 94 2.03 -23.37 5.67
#